data_AF-A0AAV5WTU9-F1
#
_entry.id   AF-A0AAV5WTU9-F1
#
_cell.length_a   1.000
_cell.length_b   1.000
_cell.length_c   1.000
_cell.angle_alpha   90.00
_cell.angle_beta   90.00
_cell.angle_gamma   90.00
#
_symmetry.space_group_name_H-M   'P 1'
#
loop_
_entity.id
_entity.type
_entity.pdbx_description
1 polymer ?
#
loop_
_entity_poly.entity_id
_entity_poly.type
_entity_poly.pdbx_seq_one_letter_code
_entity_poly.pdbx_strand_id
1 'polypeptide(L)'
;LFQDILEKNSYFFVNAEPITDFPRLITHKVVDIGGISVASGFKPLNETWSNILNLRKKTVLLSFGSVAKSYLMPEEYKQTIRNTIRKFPDVTFIWKY
;
A
#
# COMPACT_ATOMS: atom_id res chain seq x y z
N LEU A 1 12.15 -2.11 -25.32
CA LEU A 1 10.91 -2.81 -24.92
C LEU A 1 9.80 -1.87 -24.46
N PHE A 2 9.93 -1.16 -23.33
CA PHE A 2 8.85 -0.26 -22.85
C PHE A 2 8.57 0.89 -23.82
N GLN A 3 9.60 1.56 -24.35
CA GLN A 3 9.45 2.63 -25.35
C GLN A 3 8.82 2.10 -26.66
N ASP A 4 9.23 0.92 -27.13
CA ASP A 4 8.65 0.31 -28.34
C ASP A 4 7.15 0.01 -28.18
N ILE A 5 6.73 -0.37 -26.97
CA ILE A 5 5.31 -0.57 -26.63
C ILE A 5 4.60 0.80 -26.61
N LEU A 6 5.25 1.85 -26.09
CA LEU A 6 4.67 3.19 -26.08
C LEU A 6 4.45 3.77 -27.48
N GLU A 7 5.33 3.49 -28.42
CA GLU A 7 5.23 4.00 -29.79
C GLU A 7 4.16 3.26 -30.61
N LYS A 8 4.06 1.94 -30.44
CA LYS A 8 3.20 1.07 -31.27
C LYS A 8 1.74 1.00 -30.84
N ASN A 9 1.40 1.45 -29.64
CA ASN A 9 0.01 1.43 -29.16
C ASN A 9 -0.71 2.76 -29.42
N SER A 10 -2.02 2.67 -29.68
CA SER A 10 -2.89 3.82 -29.94
C SER A 10 -3.34 4.52 -28.67
N TYR A 11 -3.53 3.77 -27.58
CA TYR A 11 -3.98 4.29 -26.29
C TYR A 11 -3.26 3.61 -25.12
N PHE A 12 -3.12 4.35 -24.02
CA PHE A 12 -2.60 3.89 -22.74
C PHE A 12 -3.58 4.24 -21.65
N PHE A 13 -4.03 3.22 -20.95
CA PHE A 13 -4.89 3.38 -19.79
C PHE A 13 -4.02 3.31 -18.53
N VAL A 14 -3.97 4.39 -17.78
CA VAL A 14 -3.12 4.49 -16.59
C VAL A 14 -4.00 4.59 -15.36
N ASN A 15 -3.76 3.72 -14.37
CA ASN A 15 -4.46 3.79 -13.09
C ASN A 15 -3.89 4.94 -12.25
N ALA A 16 -4.21 6.16 -12.62
CA ALA A 16 -3.81 7.40 -11.97
C ALA A 16 -5.01 8.33 -11.83
N GLU A 17 -4.99 9.17 -10.79
CA GLU A 17 -5.97 10.23 -10.59
C GLU A 17 -5.26 11.57 -10.87
N PRO A 18 -5.58 12.27 -11.98
CA PRO A 18 -4.85 13.44 -12.45
C PRO A 18 -4.67 14.56 -11.43
N ILE A 19 -5.60 14.71 -10.50
CA ILE A 19 -5.56 15.77 -9.47
C ILE A 19 -4.55 15.44 -8.37
N THR A 20 -4.34 14.15 -8.08
CA THR A 20 -3.47 13.68 -6.98
C THR A 20 -2.11 13.20 -7.46
N ASP A 21 -2.00 12.83 -8.74
CA ASP A 21 -0.76 12.35 -9.32
C ASP A 21 0.20 13.50 -9.63
N PHE A 22 1.48 13.18 -9.76
CA PHE A 22 2.50 14.17 -10.07
C PHE A 22 2.31 14.71 -11.50
N PRO A 23 2.55 16.02 -11.72
CA PRO A 23 2.46 16.60 -13.06
C PRO A 23 3.51 15.96 -13.95
N ARG A 24 3.07 15.47 -15.12
CA ARG A 24 3.92 14.83 -16.12
C ARG A 24 3.46 15.21 -17.52
N LEU A 25 4.38 15.18 -18.48
CA LEU A 25 4.03 15.36 -19.88
C LEU A 25 3.25 14.14 -20.37
N ILE A 26 2.04 14.38 -20.87
CA ILE A 26 1.17 13.35 -21.44
C ILE A 26 0.82 13.69 -22.88
N THR A 27 0.56 12.66 -23.68
CA THR A 27 -0.01 12.80 -25.03
C THR A 27 -1.50 12.48 -24.97
N HIS A 28 -2.26 12.87 -25.99
CA HIS A 28 -3.69 12.52 -26.12
C HIS A 28 -3.97 11.00 -26.20
N LYS A 29 -2.92 10.17 -26.32
CA LYS A 29 -3.04 8.70 -26.25
C LYS A 29 -3.19 8.19 -24.82
N VAL A 30 -2.85 8.98 -23.81
CA VAL A 30 -2.93 8.57 -22.39
C VAL A 30 -4.30 8.94 -21.83
N VAL A 31 -4.98 7.95 -21.26
CA VAL A 31 -6.27 8.09 -20.58
C VAL A 31 -6.09 7.62 -19.14
N ASP A 32 -6.21 8.55 -18.20
CA ASP A 32 -6.14 8.23 -16.79
C ASP A 32 -7.48 7.63 -16.31
N ILE A 33 -7.42 6.42 -15.75
CA ILE A 33 -8.55 5.65 -15.23
C ILE A 33 -8.25 5.21 -13.78
N GLY A 34 -8.13 6.20 -12.90
CA GLY A 34 -7.88 5.98 -11.47
C GLY A 34 -8.94 5.12 -10.79
N GLY A 35 -8.58 4.60 -9.60
CA GLY A 35 -9.49 3.81 -8.78
C GLY A 35 -9.58 2.34 -9.18
N ILE A 36 -8.79 1.88 -10.16
CA ILE A 36 -8.65 0.44 -10.39
C ILE A 36 -7.95 -0.15 -9.17
N SER A 37 -8.71 -0.92 -8.40
CA SER A 37 -8.25 -1.62 -7.22
C SER A 37 -8.88 -3.00 -7.19
N VAL A 38 -8.68 -3.74 -6.10
CA VAL A 38 -9.25 -5.08 -5.95
C VAL A 38 -10.78 -5.00 -5.99
N ALA A 39 -11.38 -5.45 -7.11
CA ALA A 39 -12.81 -5.31 -7.41
C ALA A 39 -13.70 -6.24 -6.58
N SER A 40 -13.14 -7.29 -5.97
CA SER A 40 -13.90 -8.14 -5.06
C SER A 40 -14.19 -7.36 -3.79
N GLY A 41 -15.47 -7.18 -3.47
CA GLY A 41 -15.90 -6.59 -2.20
C GLY A 41 -15.23 -7.25 -1.00
N PHE A 42 -15.19 -6.56 0.13
CA PHE A 42 -14.56 -7.09 1.32
C PHE A 42 -15.40 -8.22 1.92
N LYS A 43 -14.74 -9.30 2.34
CA LYS A 43 -15.38 -10.30 3.20
C LYS A 43 -15.27 -9.85 4.66
N PRO A 44 -16.23 -10.19 5.52
CA PRO A 44 -16.06 -10.03 6.96
C PRO A 44 -14.75 -10.67 7.43
N LEU A 45 -14.09 -10.02 8.37
CA LEU A 45 -12.91 -10.59 9.01
C LEU A 45 -13.30 -11.84 9.80
N ASN A 46 -12.39 -12.80 9.87
CA ASN A 46 -12.57 -13.92 10.77
C ASN A 46 -12.53 -13.44 12.23
N GLU A 47 -12.89 -14.33 13.15
CA GLU A 47 -12.94 -14.01 14.57
C GLU A 47 -11.57 -13.57 15.12
N THR A 48 -10.49 -14.23 14.70
CA THR A 48 -9.13 -13.87 15.12
C THR A 48 -8.78 -12.42 14.80
N TRP A 49 -8.95 -11.98 13.54
CA TRP A 49 -8.63 -10.62 13.14
C TRP A 49 -9.61 -9.60 13.71
N SER A 50 -10.89 -9.96 13.82
CA SER A 50 -11.88 -9.12 14.48
C SER A 50 -11.50 -8.86 15.94
N ASN A 51 -11.11 -9.90 16.68
CA ASN A 51 -10.68 -9.77 18.07
C ASN A 51 -9.41 -8.91 18.19
N ILE A 52 -8.40 -9.12 17.33
CA ILE A 52 -7.16 -8.32 17.33
C ILE A 52 -7.45 -6.84 17.08
N LEU A 53 -8.28 -6.53 16.06
CA LEU A 53 -8.60 -5.14 15.72
C LEU A 53 -9.50 -4.47 16.77
N ASN A 54 -10.28 -5.25 17.52
CA ASN A 54 -11.14 -4.76 18.60
C ASN A 54 -10.40 -4.59 19.94
N LEU A 55 -9.14 -5.03 20.07
CA LEU A 55 -8.37 -4.90 21.32
C LEU A 55 -8.31 -3.46 21.83
N ARG A 56 -8.24 -2.48 20.91
CA ARG A 56 -8.10 -1.05 21.23
C ARG A 56 -8.81 -0.19 20.21
N LYS A 57 -9.12 1.06 20.56
CA LYS A 57 -9.79 2.02 19.66
C LYS A 57 -8.93 2.45 18.47
N LYS A 58 -7.60 2.35 18.57
CA LYS A 58 -6.65 2.82 17.56
C LYS A 58 -5.81 1.64 17.09
N THR A 59 -5.69 1.50 15.77
CA THR A 59 -4.88 0.46 15.14
C THR A 59 -4.01 1.04 14.03
N VAL A 60 -2.78 0.57 13.94
CA VAL A 60 -1.83 0.90 12.87
C VAL A 60 -1.36 -0.39 12.19
N LEU A 61 -1.57 -0.47 10.87
CA LEU A 61 -0.99 -1.52 10.03
C LEU A 61 0.32 -1.01 9.41
N LEU A 62 1.43 -1.68 9.74
CA LEU A 62 2.73 -1.42 9.15
C LEU A 62 3.04 -2.47 8.08
N SER A 63 3.12 -2.06 6.82
CA SER A 63 3.47 -2.91 5.68
C SER A 63 4.29 -2.15 4.64
N PHE A 64 5.33 -2.78 4.11
CA PHE A 64 6.25 -2.22 3.11
C PHE A 64 6.00 -2.78 1.69
N GLY A 65 4.84 -3.42 1.48
CA GLY A 65 4.50 -4.06 0.22
C GLY A 65 5.10 -5.46 0.07
N SER A 66 5.19 -5.94 -1.17
CA SER A 66 5.71 -7.27 -1.50
C SER A 66 7.22 -7.27 -1.79
N VAL A 67 7.75 -6.14 -2.24
CA VAL A 67 9.15 -6.00 -2.70
C VAL A 67 10.10 -5.78 -1.51
N ALA A 68 9.81 -4.80 -0.66
CA ALA A 68 10.60 -4.52 0.53
C ALA A 68 10.13 -5.39 1.69
N LYS A 69 10.81 -6.52 1.93
CA LYS A 69 10.42 -7.48 2.98
C LYS A 69 10.97 -7.06 4.34
N SER A 70 10.10 -6.87 5.33
CA SER A 70 10.50 -6.38 6.67
C SER A 70 11.51 -7.29 7.37
N TYR A 71 11.44 -8.61 7.17
CA TYR A 71 12.44 -9.52 7.75
C TYR A 71 13.88 -9.29 7.26
N LEU A 72 14.06 -8.68 6.09
CA LEU A 72 15.39 -8.33 5.56
C LEU A 72 15.96 -7.04 6.16
N MET A 73 15.18 -6.29 6.95
CA MET A 73 15.67 -5.06 7.55
C MET A 73 16.82 -5.34 8.53
N PRO A 74 17.81 -4.43 8.62
CA PRO A 74 18.81 -4.47 9.67
C PRO A 74 18.16 -4.52 11.06
N GLU A 75 18.80 -5.23 11.99
CA GLU A 75 18.23 -5.45 13.32
C GLU A 75 18.02 -4.15 14.10
N GLU A 76 18.89 -3.16 13.90
CA GLU A 76 18.79 -1.82 14.47
C GLU A 76 17.46 -1.13 14.11
N TYR A 77 17.00 -1.29 12.87
CA TYR A 77 15.75 -0.69 12.39
C TYR A 77 14.56 -1.42 12.97
N LYS A 78 14.62 -2.76 13.02
CA LYS A 78 13.57 -3.58 13.67
C LYS A 78 13.43 -3.23 15.15
N GLN A 79 14.55 -3.03 15.85
CA GLN A 79 14.54 -2.62 17.26
C GLN A 79 13.95 -1.22 17.43
N THR A 80 14.26 -0.29 16.52
CA THR A 80 13.67 1.06 16.53
C THR A 80 12.15 1.02 16.38
N ILE A 81 11.64 0.19 15.46
CA ILE A 81 10.19 -0.03 15.28
C ILE A 81 9.58 -0.60 16.57
N ARG A 82 10.16 -1.66 17.15
CA ARG A 82 9.67 -2.27 18.40
C ARG A 82 9.65 -1.27 19.56
N ASN A 83 10.71 -0.48 19.71
CA ASN A 83 10.80 0.56 20.75
C ASN A 83 9.76 1.65 20.56
N THR A 84 9.47 2.03 19.31
CA THR A 84 8.43 3.01 18.99
C THR A 84 7.05 2.47 19.33
N ILE A 85 6.74 1.23 18.94
CA ILE A 85 5.47 0.56 19.24
C ILE A 85 5.21 0.55 20.76
N ARG A 86 6.23 0.23 21.57
CA ARG A 86 6.12 0.21 23.04
C ARG A 86 5.74 1.57 23.67
N LYS A 87 6.05 2.68 23.01
CA LYS A 87 5.70 4.03 23.49
C LYS A 87 4.21 4.37 23.34
N PHE A 88 3.45 3.55 22.61
CA PHE A 88 2.02 3.76 22.36
C PHE A 88 1.19 2.56 22.85
N PRO A 89 1.09 2.34 24.17
CA PRO A 89 0.42 1.17 24.74
C PRO A 89 -1.08 1.10 24.44
N ASP A 90 -1.70 2.22 24.08
CA ASP A 90 -3.12 2.35 23.74
C ASP A 90 -3.42 2.16 22.24
N VAL A 91 -2.42 1.77 21.44
CA VAL A 91 -2.56 1.52 20.00
C VAL A 91 -2.20 0.06 19.69
N THR A 92 -3.04 -0.62 18.91
CA THR A 92 -2.73 -1.95 18.39
C THR A 92 -1.88 -1.80 17.12
N PHE A 93 -0.67 -2.34 17.13
CA PHE A 93 0.17 -2.37 15.93
C PHE A 93 0.13 -3.77 15.31
N ILE A 94 -0.14 -3.82 14.01
CA ILE A 94 0.01 -5.02 13.19
C ILE A 94 1.20 -4.78 12.27
N TRP A 95 2.29 -5.50 12.47
CA TRP A 95 3.46 -5.40 11.62
C TRP A 95 3.55 -6.63 10.71
N LYS A 96 3.38 -6.42 9.40
CA LYS A 96 3.64 -7.46 8.40
C LYS A 96 5.15 -7.63 8.28
N TYR A 97 5.66 -8.64 8.98
CA TYR A 97 7.08 -8.97 9.06
C TYR A 97 7.52 -9.93 7.95
#